data_AF-A0A0Q6A2Y3-F1
#
_entry.id   AF-A0A0Q6A2Y3-F1
#
_cell.length_a   1.000
_cell.length_b   1.000
_cell.length_c   1.000
_cell.angle_alpha   90.00
_cell.angle_beta   90.00
_cell.angle_gamma   90.00
#
_symmetry.space_group_name_H-M   'P 1'
#
loop_
_entity.id
_entity.type
_entity.pdbx_description
1 polymer ?
#
loop_
_entity_poly.entity_id
_entity_poly.type
_entity_poly.pdbx_seq_one_letter_code
_entity_poly.pdbx_strand_id
1 'polypeptide(L)'
;MTVDRFATTDRRLLPARPDLADHRLRGRITATRYVEGEPRRVLAGSAPLCRGPGRDAGLDTEAQRGEPVTLYEDWEGFSFVQLGSDGYVGYLPSAALGPVDPTPTHRVTALRTFVYPAPDLKQPVLAHLGLGATLALDESEGAYRRIVGGIAADGRLIHDAFVFAAHCAPLEETAADIAGSAERLIGTPYLWGGRTSLGLDCSGLVQLCCSLAGLSVPRDADQQEAALGEALPLDPSGLRRGDLVFWRGHVGIMLDPATIIHANGHHMAVAAEPLDTAMTRIRETSYGAVTSLRRPG
;
A
#
# COMPACT_ATOMS: atom_id res chain seq x y z
N MET A 1 17.15 -10.19 2.25
CA MET A 1 17.47 -10.21 3.70
C MET A 1 16.16 -10.16 4.46
N THR A 2 15.85 -11.17 5.27
CA THR A 2 14.68 -11.13 6.16
C THR A 2 15.02 -10.14 7.28
N VAL A 3 14.52 -8.91 7.18
CA VAL A 3 14.62 -7.93 8.27
C VAL A 3 13.90 -8.57 9.46
N ASP A 4 14.60 -8.74 10.59
CA ASP A 4 13.94 -9.15 11.84
C ASP A 4 13.00 -8.03 12.26
N ARG A 5 11.73 -8.15 11.85
CA ARG A 5 10.67 -7.16 12.13
C ARG A 5 10.40 -7.01 13.62
N PHE A 6 10.89 -7.92 14.46
CA PHE A 6 10.76 -7.83 15.91
C PHE A 6 11.92 -7.09 16.56
N ALA A 7 13.02 -6.79 15.85
CA ALA A 7 14.17 -6.03 16.37
C ALA A 7 13.91 -4.53 16.58
N THR A 8 12.87 -3.99 15.94
CA THR A 8 12.53 -2.56 15.97
C THR A 8 11.79 -2.15 17.25
N THR A 9 11.96 -0.88 17.65
CA THR A 9 11.15 -0.22 18.68
C THR A 9 10.14 0.75 18.09
N ASP A 10 10.08 0.86 16.76
CA ASP A 10 9.10 1.71 16.07
C ASP A 10 7.70 1.11 16.23
N ARG A 11 6.83 1.85 16.91
CA ARG A 11 5.44 1.44 17.16
C ARG A 11 4.64 1.13 15.89
N ARG A 12 5.02 1.69 14.74
CA ARG A 12 4.37 1.41 13.45
C ARG A 12 4.61 -0.02 12.99
N LEU A 13 5.68 -0.66 13.44
CA LEU A 13 6.10 -2.00 13.03
C LEU A 13 6.08 -3.01 14.18
N LEU A 14 5.90 -2.53 15.41
CA LEU A 14 5.89 -3.35 16.62
C LEU A 14 4.45 -3.75 16.98
N PRO A 15 4.07 -5.05 16.88
CA PRO A 15 2.72 -5.52 17.21
C PRO A 15 2.52 -5.62 18.73
N ALA A 16 2.51 -4.47 19.41
CA ALA A 16 2.37 -4.38 20.85
C ALA A 16 1.64 -3.13 21.30
N ARG A 17 0.94 -3.28 22.42
CA ARG A 17 0.27 -2.27 23.24
C ARG A 17 0.52 -2.62 24.71
N PRO A 18 0.21 -1.72 25.66
CA PRO A 18 0.41 -2.02 27.10
C PRO A 18 -0.35 -3.27 27.58
N ASP A 19 -1.52 -3.55 27.01
CA ASP A 19 -2.35 -4.69 27.37
C ASP A 19 -1.99 -5.98 26.61
N LEU A 20 -1.61 -5.88 25.33
CA LEU A 20 -1.40 -7.03 24.44
C LEU A 20 -0.12 -6.87 23.63
N ALA A 21 0.65 -7.96 23.47
CA ALA A 21 1.73 -8.05 22.51
C ALA A 21 1.75 -9.41 21.80
N ASP A 22 2.37 -9.47 20.61
CA ASP A 22 2.71 -10.74 19.98
C ASP A 22 3.58 -11.62 20.91
N HIS A 23 3.29 -12.92 20.99
CA HIS A 23 4.07 -13.90 21.75
C HIS A 23 5.58 -13.85 21.51
N ARG A 24 6.03 -13.51 20.30
CA ARG A 24 7.44 -13.36 19.92
C ARG A 24 8.15 -12.22 20.66
N LEU A 25 7.40 -11.28 21.23
CA LEU A 25 7.93 -10.15 22.00
C LEU A 25 8.08 -10.45 23.49
N ARG A 26 7.74 -11.65 23.95
CA ARG A 26 7.86 -12.04 25.35
C ARG A 26 9.32 -11.92 25.83
N GLY A 27 9.50 -11.26 26.97
CA GLY A 27 10.82 -10.97 27.54
C GLY A 27 11.54 -9.76 26.92
N ARG A 28 10.99 -9.15 25.87
CA ARG A 28 11.54 -7.95 25.21
C ARG A 28 10.67 -6.71 25.42
N ILE A 29 9.37 -6.88 25.29
CA ILE A 29 8.36 -5.85 25.54
C ILE A 29 7.48 -6.31 26.67
N THR A 30 7.15 -5.41 27.60
CA THR A 30 6.20 -5.69 28.70
C THR A 30 4.78 -5.47 28.22
N ALA A 31 3.92 -6.49 28.37
CA ALA A 31 2.48 -6.39 28.12
C ALA A 31 1.72 -7.28 29.13
N THR A 32 0.45 -6.96 29.36
CA THR A 32 -0.39 -7.73 30.31
C THR A 32 -0.60 -9.17 29.84
N ARG A 33 -0.77 -9.37 28.53
CA ARG A 33 -0.85 -10.70 27.90
C ARG A 33 -0.09 -10.75 26.59
N TYR A 34 0.25 -11.97 26.19
CA TYR A 34 0.89 -12.27 24.92
C TYR A 34 0.04 -13.25 24.13
N VAL A 35 -0.12 -12.99 22.83
CA VAL A 35 -0.99 -13.78 21.95
C VAL A 35 -0.24 -14.32 20.75
N GLU A 36 -0.63 -15.51 20.29
CA GLU A 36 -0.23 -16.00 18.97
C GLU A 36 -1.07 -15.27 17.91
N GLY A 37 -0.40 -14.75 16.88
CA GLY A 37 -1.07 -14.08 15.78
C GLY A 37 -1.74 -15.07 14.84
N GLU A 38 -2.98 -14.80 14.45
CA GLU A 38 -3.76 -15.61 13.52
C GLU A 38 -3.60 -15.11 12.07
N PRO A 39 -3.18 -15.96 11.12
CA PRO A 39 -3.12 -15.59 9.72
C PRO A 39 -4.51 -15.28 9.13
N ARG A 40 -4.60 -14.16 8.42
CA ARG A 40 -5.79 -13.65 7.73
C ARG A 40 -5.40 -13.03 6.39
N ARG A 41 -6.40 -12.67 5.58
CA ARG A 41 -6.23 -11.90 4.34
C ARG A 41 -7.25 -10.78 4.26
N VAL A 42 -6.86 -9.66 3.68
CA VAL A 42 -7.80 -8.58 3.34
C VAL A 42 -8.69 -9.04 2.19
N LEU A 43 -10.00 -9.14 2.44
CA LEU A 43 -11.00 -9.46 1.43
C LEU A 43 -11.78 -8.25 0.92
N ALA A 44 -11.77 -7.12 1.64
CA ALA A 44 -12.30 -5.86 1.12
C ALA A 44 -11.43 -5.34 -0.05
N GLY A 45 -11.98 -4.47 -0.89
CA GLY A 45 -11.20 -3.83 -1.96
C GLY A 45 -10.01 -3.02 -1.41
N SER A 46 -10.28 -2.30 -0.33
CA SER A 46 -9.28 -1.70 0.57
C SER A 46 -9.93 -1.47 1.93
N ALA A 47 -9.13 -1.25 2.96
CA ALA A 47 -9.61 -0.90 4.29
C ALA A 47 -8.65 0.11 4.96
N PRO A 48 -9.16 1.09 5.72
CA PRO A 48 -8.30 1.98 6.48
C PRO A 48 -7.59 1.18 7.58
N LEU A 49 -6.31 1.49 7.80
CA LEU A 49 -5.54 1.06 8.96
C LEU A 49 -5.20 2.30 9.79
N CYS A 50 -5.83 2.40 10.96
CA CYS A 50 -5.75 3.56 11.84
C CYS A 50 -4.98 3.23 13.13
N ARG A 51 -4.54 4.28 13.83
CA ARG A 51 -3.79 4.14 15.10
C ARG A 51 -4.60 3.55 16.24
N GLY A 52 -5.91 3.74 16.23
CA GLY A 52 -6.83 3.30 17.27
C GLY A 52 -8.09 2.70 16.67
N PRO A 53 -8.86 1.93 17.46
CA PRO A 53 -10.16 1.47 17.05
C PRO A 53 -11.12 2.67 17.03
N GLY A 54 -11.91 2.81 15.97
CA GLY A 54 -12.92 3.85 15.86
C GLY A 54 -12.84 4.70 14.59
N ARG A 55 -13.96 5.34 14.25
CA ARG A 55 -14.14 6.11 13.02
C ARG A 55 -13.44 7.48 13.06
N ASP A 56 -13.15 8.00 14.25
CA ASP A 56 -12.50 9.30 14.44
C ASP A 56 -10.97 9.18 14.52
N ALA A 57 -10.43 7.96 14.47
CA ALA A 57 -9.00 7.73 14.46
C ALA A 57 -8.41 8.14 13.10
N GLY A 58 -7.35 8.94 13.13
CA GLY A 58 -6.62 9.33 11.92
C GLY A 58 -6.10 8.12 11.15
N LEU A 59 -6.18 8.21 9.81
CA LEU A 59 -5.63 7.23 8.89
C LEU A 59 -4.10 7.25 8.96
N ASP A 60 -3.49 6.10 9.27
CA ASP A 60 -2.03 5.92 9.19
C ASP A 60 -1.67 5.29 7.82
N THR A 61 -2.42 4.29 7.34
CA THR A 61 -2.25 3.68 5.99
C THR A 61 -3.54 2.96 5.53
N GLU A 62 -3.56 2.36 4.34
CA GLU A 62 -4.66 1.50 3.86
C GLU A 62 -4.19 0.06 3.61
N ALA A 63 -4.92 -0.93 4.12
CA ALA A 63 -4.75 -2.33 3.73
C ALA A 63 -5.41 -2.60 2.37
N GLN A 64 -4.77 -3.33 1.47
CA GLN A 64 -5.30 -3.61 0.13
C GLN A 64 -5.79 -5.04 -0.05
N ARG A 65 -6.76 -5.24 -0.95
CA ARG A 65 -7.27 -6.57 -1.31
C ARG A 65 -6.13 -7.58 -1.57
N GLY A 66 -6.26 -8.73 -0.92
CA GLY A 66 -5.38 -9.88 -1.08
C GLY A 66 -4.11 -9.81 -0.23
N GLU A 67 -3.87 -8.70 0.47
CA GLU A 67 -2.73 -8.55 1.37
C GLU A 67 -2.82 -9.54 2.55
N PRO A 68 -1.71 -10.26 2.88
CA PRO A 68 -1.67 -11.10 4.07
C PRO A 68 -1.67 -10.25 5.35
N VAL A 69 -2.33 -10.73 6.39
CA VAL A 69 -2.49 -10.03 7.66
C VAL A 69 -2.24 -11.01 8.81
N THR A 70 -1.57 -10.56 9.86
CA THR A 70 -1.55 -11.25 11.16
C THR A 70 -2.52 -10.55 12.10
N LEU A 71 -3.56 -11.26 12.54
CA LEU A 71 -4.57 -10.79 13.49
C LEU A 71 -4.14 -11.12 14.91
N TYR A 72 -4.16 -10.13 15.81
CA TYR A 72 -3.81 -10.35 17.22
C TYR A 72 -5.01 -10.23 18.16
N GLU A 73 -5.99 -9.41 17.78
CA GLU A 73 -7.22 -9.25 18.54
C GLU A 73 -8.33 -8.77 17.62
N ASP A 74 -9.55 -9.26 17.87
CA ASP A 74 -10.78 -8.73 17.32
C ASP A 74 -11.68 -8.26 18.47
N TRP A 75 -12.12 -6.99 18.41
CA TRP A 75 -12.97 -6.41 19.44
C TRP A 75 -13.84 -5.30 18.85
N GLU A 76 -15.15 -5.37 19.13
CA GLU A 76 -16.17 -4.38 18.70
C GLU A 76 -16.12 -4.02 17.20
N GLY A 77 -15.83 -5.00 16.34
CA GLY A 77 -15.80 -4.81 14.88
C GLY A 77 -14.52 -4.15 14.36
N PHE A 78 -13.50 -4.02 15.21
CA PHE A 78 -12.14 -3.64 14.81
C PHE A 78 -11.16 -4.76 15.14
N SER A 79 -10.22 -4.98 14.23
CA SER A 79 -9.13 -5.93 14.40
C SER A 79 -7.81 -5.19 14.61
N PHE A 80 -7.07 -5.53 15.66
CA PHE A 80 -5.67 -5.12 15.81
C PHE A 80 -4.77 -6.10 15.05
N VAL A 81 -4.03 -5.57 14.08
CA VAL A 81 -3.35 -6.38 13.07
C VAL A 81 -1.94 -5.89 12.75
N GLN A 82 -1.17 -6.76 12.10
CA GLN A 82 0.03 -6.41 11.36
C GLN A 82 -0.09 -6.81 9.89
N LEU A 83 0.16 -5.88 8.99
CA LEU A 83 0.20 -6.11 7.55
C LEU A 83 1.43 -6.93 7.16
N GLY A 84 1.25 -7.96 6.36
CA GLY A 84 2.35 -8.83 5.93
C GLY A 84 3.22 -8.19 4.84
N SER A 85 2.70 -7.23 4.06
CA SER A 85 3.46 -6.60 2.97
C SER A 85 4.63 -5.77 3.51
N ASP A 86 4.38 -4.87 4.46
CA ASP A 86 5.34 -3.88 4.96
C ASP A 86 5.55 -3.94 6.47
N GLY A 87 4.72 -4.68 7.19
CA GLY A 87 4.84 -4.87 8.64
C GLY A 87 4.08 -3.82 9.44
N TYR A 88 3.30 -2.96 8.79
CA TYR A 88 2.56 -1.91 9.47
C TYR A 88 1.55 -2.46 10.46
N VAL A 89 1.48 -1.86 11.63
CA VAL A 89 0.63 -2.27 12.75
C VAL A 89 -0.44 -1.22 12.99
N GLY A 90 -1.68 -1.66 13.17
CA GLY A 90 -2.79 -0.76 13.46
C GLY A 90 -4.12 -1.48 13.59
N TYR A 91 -5.20 -0.72 13.47
CA TYR A 91 -6.57 -1.20 13.56
C TYR A 91 -7.29 -1.04 12.23
N LEU A 92 -8.00 -2.07 11.79
CA LEU A 92 -8.88 -2.00 10.62
C LEU A 92 -10.26 -2.61 10.95
N PRO A 93 -11.31 -2.34 10.16
CA PRO A 93 -12.61 -2.98 10.35
C PRO A 93 -12.51 -4.49 10.18
N SER A 94 -13.00 -5.27 11.15
CA SER A 94 -12.96 -6.74 11.13
C SER A 94 -13.61 -7.34 9.89
N ALA A 95 -14.67 -6.70 9.40
CA ALA A 95 -15.39 -7.11 8.19
C ALA A 95 -14.54 -7.04 6.91
N ALA A 96 -13.37 -6.40 6.94
CA ALA A 96 -12.44 -6.39 5.82
C ALA A 96 -11.59 -7.67 5.72
N LEU A 97 -11.56 -8.49 6.77
CA LEU A 97 -10.72 -9.69 6.84
C LEU A 97 -11.51 -10.96 6.52
N GLY A 98 -10.80 -11.96 6.01
CA GLY A 98 -11.30 -13.31 5.84
C GLY A 98 -10.19 -14.36 5.92
N PRO A 99 -10.49 -15.63 5.57
CA PRO A 99 -9.53 -16.72 5.60
C PRO A 99 -8.32 -16.45 4.69
N VAL A 100 -7.19 -17.10 5.00
CA VAL A 100 -5.94 -16.97 4.21
C VAL A 100 -6.06 -17.54 2.80
N ASP A 101 -6.90 -18.56 2.65
CA ASP A 101 -7.13 -19.25 1.39
C ASP A 101 -8.36 -18.69 0.67
N PRO A 102 -8.33 -18.66 -0.68
CA PRO A 102 -7.24 -19.13 -1.54
C PRO A 102 -6.05 -18.17 -1.65
N THR A 103 -4.89 -18.71 -2.02
CA THR A 103 -3.70 -17.90 -2.33
C THR A 103 -3.92 -17.10 -3.62
N PRO A 104 -3.64 -15.78 -3.64
CA PRO A 104 -3.74 -14.97 -4.85
C PRO A 104 -2.85 -15.49 -5.98
N THR A 105 -3.36 -15.41 -7.20
CA THR A 105 -2.67 -15.83 -8.44
C THR A 105 -2.47 -14.69 -9.42
N HIS A 106 -3.24 -13.62 -9.29
CA HIS A 106 -3.22 -12.47 -10.20
C HIS A 106 -3.19 -11.14 -9.43
N ARG A 107 -2.77 -10.09 -10.14
CA ARG A 107 -2.80 -8.70 -9.73
C ARG A 107 -3.67 -7.88 -10.67
N VAL A 108 -4.45 -6.94 -10.13
CA VAL A 108 -5.10 -5.90 -10.92
C VAL A 108 -4.02 -4.97 -11.48
N THR A 109 -3.91 -4.92 -12.81
CA THR A 109 -2.97 -4.07 -13.55
C THR A 109 -3.64 -2.85 -14.16
N ALA A 110 -4.96 -2.85 -14.33
CA ALA A 110 -5.72 -1.63 -14.67
C ALA A 110 -5.68 -0.64 -13.48
N LEU A 111 -5.88 0.66 -13.75
CA LEU A 111 -5.96 1.65 -12.67
C LEU A 111 -7.07 1.31 -11.66
N ARG A 112 -8.20 0.84 -12.18
CA ARG A 112 -9.35 0.35 -11.43
C ARG A 112 -10.06 -0.73 -12.25
N THR A 113 -10.58 -1.75 -11.60
CA THR A 113 -11.55 -2.68 -12.18
C THR A 113 -12.81 -2.74 -11.31
N PHE A 114 -13.92 -3.13 -11.91
CA PHE A 114 -15.19 -3.34 -11.22
C PHE A 114 -15.41 -4.82 -10.98
N VAL A 115 -16.18 -5.11 -9.92
CA VAL A 115 -16.57 -6.47 -9.55
C VAL A 115 -18.06 -6.63 -9.81
N TYR A 116 -18.41 -7.67 -10.54
CA TYR A 116 -19.78 -7.96 -10.97
C TYR A 116 -20.29 -9.26 -10.32
N PRO A 117 -21.59 -9.40 -10.07
CA PRO A 117 -22.18 -10.63 -9.52
C PRO A 117 -22.28 -11.78 -10.54
N ALA A 118 -22.08 -11.48 -11.83
CA ALA A 118 -22.08 -12.41 -12.96
C ALA A 118 -21.16 -11.84 -14.06
N PRO A 119 -20.71 -12.65 -15.04
CA PRO A 119 -19.83 -12.22 -16.14
C PRO A 119 -20.55 -11.35 -17.19
N ASP A 120 -21.15 -10.25 -16.75
CA ASP A 120 -21.94 -9.32 -17.56
C ASP A 120 -21.74 -7.88 -17.07
N LEU A 121 -21.24 -7.01 -17.96
CA LEU A 121 -20.94 -5.60 -17.65
C LEU A 121 -22.18 -4.77 -17.33
N LYS A 122 -23.39 -5.27 -17.64
CA LYS A 122 -24.66 -4.58 -17.37
C LYS A 122 -25.19 -4.84 -15.97
N GLN A 123 -24.57 -5.76 -15.23
CA GLN A 123 -24.95 -6.06 -13.85
C GLN A 123 -24.58 -4.92 -12.91
N PRO A 124 -25.31 -4.75 -11.79
CA PRO A 124 -24.93 -3.79 -10.77
C PRO A 124 -23.55 -4.15 -10.20
N VAL A 125 -22.66 -3.15 -10.18
CA VAL A 125 -21.31 -3.30 -9.62
C VAL A 125 -21.39 -3.55 -8.11
N LEU A 126 -20.71 -4.57 -7.63
CA LEU A 126 -20.62 -4.92 -6.21
C LEU A 126 -19.55 -4.09 -5.47
N ALA A 127 -18.42 -3.85 -6.13
CA ALA A 127 -17.27 -3.14 -5.59
C ALA A 127 -16.32 -2.70 -6.71
N HIS A 128 -15.30 -1.94 -6.36
CA HIS A 128 -14.14 -1.70 -7.23
C HIS A 128 -12.86 -2.18 -6.55
N LEU A 129 -11.87 -2.54 -7.37
CA LEU A 129 -10.52 -2.92 -6.94
C LEU A 129 -9.51 -2.00 -7.61
N GLY A 130 -8.55 -1.51 -6.83
CA GLY A 130 -7.52 -0.61 -7.31
C GLY A 130 -6.34 -1.36 -7.93
N LEU A 131 -5.53 -0.61 -8.69
CA LEU A 131 -4.20 -1.04 -9.14
C LEU A 131 -3.40 -1.65 -7.98
N GLY A 132 -2.82 -2.83 -8.19
CA GLY A 132 -2.00 -3.51 -7.19
C GLY A 132 -2.74 -4.55 -6.35
N ALA A 133 -4.08 -4.50 -6.28
CA ALA A 133 -4.91 -5.48 -5.59
C ALA A 133 -4.63 -6.90 -6.11
N THR A 134 -4.55 -7.89 -5.21
CA THR A 134 -4.24 -9.29 -5.56
C THR A 134 -5.45 -10.20 -5.36
N LEU A 135 -5.64 -11.13 -6.29
CA LEU A 135 -6.84 -11.96 -6.39
C LEU A 135 -6.45 -13.40 -6.70
N ALA A 136 -7.15 -14.37 -6.10
CA ALA A 136 -7.19 -15.73 -6.62
C ALA A 136 -8.27 -15.77 -7.71
N LEU A 137 -7.87 -16.09 -8.93
CA LEU A 137 -8.79 -16.16 -10.08
C LEU A 137 -8.81 -17.57 -10.64
N ASP A 138 -10.00 -18.05 -10.99
CA ASP A 138 -10.20 -19.27 -11.78
C ASP A 138 -9.84 -19.06 -13.26
N GLU A 139 -10.05 -20.09 -14.07
CA GLU A 139 -10.07 -20.00 -15.53
C GLU A 139 -11.08 -18.95 -16.03
N SER A 140 -10.84 -18.43 -17.23
CA SER A 140 -11.69 -17.40 -17.82
C SER A 140 -13.05 -17.96 -18.27
N GLU A 141 -14.11 -17.22 -17.97
CA GLU A 141 -15.44 -17.38 -18.54
C GLU A 141 -15.71 -16.22 -19.51
N GLY A 142 -15.46 -16.45 -20.80
CA GLY A 142 -15.47 -15.39 -21.80
C GLY A 142 -14.42 -14.32 -21.48
N ALA A 143 -14.87 -13.07 -21.28
CA ALA A 143 -13.99 -11.95 -20.97
C ALA A 143 -13.79 -11.72 -19.46
N TYR A 144 -14.35 -12.59 -18.61
CA TYR A 144 -14.32 -12.45 -17.15
C TYR A 144 -13.56 -13.59 -16.50
N ARG A 145 -13.14 -13.37 -15.26
CA ARG A 145 -12.66 -14.40 -14.34
C ARG A 145 -13.41 -14.29 -13.03
N ARG A 146 -13.75 -15.43 -12.45
CA ARG A 146 -14.35 -15.51 -11.11
C ARG A 146 -13.27 -15.29 -10.04
N ILE A 147 -13.59 -14.51 -9.02
CA ILE A 147 -12.76 -14.34 -7.82
C ILE A 147 -13.02 -15.51 -6.88
N VAL A 148 -12.02 -16.38 -6.70
CA VAL A 148 -12.09 -17.49 -5.75
C VAL A 148 -11.98 -16.93 -4.33
N GLY A 149 -12.77 -17.47 -3.40
CA GLY A 149 -12.86 -17.00 -2.02
C GLY A 149 -13.74 -15.76 -1.81
N GLY A 150 -14.29 -15.19 -2.89
CA GLY A 150 -15.23 -14.07 -2.83
C GLY A 150 -14.61 -12.72 -2.44
N ILE A 151 -15.46 -11.71 -2.28
CA ILE A 151 -15.10 -10.33 -1.92
C ILE A 151 -15.92 -9.85 -0.72
N ALA A 152 -15.30 -9.11 0.19
CA ALA A 152 -16.03 -8.42 1.24
C ALA A 152 -16.54 -7.07 0.70
N ALA A 153 -17.86 -6.92 0.60
CA ALA A 153 -18.54 -5.70 0.16
C ALA A 153 -19.83 -5.53 0.95
N ASP A 154 -20.18 -4.28 1.31
CA ASP A 154 -21.38 -3.94 2.09
C ASP A 154 -21.57 -4.78 3.38
N GLY A 155 -20.46 -5.08 4.05
CA GLY A 155 -20.45 -5.87 5.29
C GLY A 155 -20.76 -7.35 5.11
N ARG A 156 -20.72 -7.87 3.87
CA ARG A 156 -20.99 -9.27 3.53
C ARG A 156 -19.86 -9.85 2.68
N LEU A 157 -19.67 -11.17 2.78
CA LEU A 157 -18.83 -11.92 1.86
C LEU A 157 -19.67 -12.38 0.67
N ILE A 158 -19.30 -11.97 -0.54
CA ILE A 158 -19.99 -12.31 -1.78
C ILE A 158 -19.10 -13.26 -2.59
N HIS A 159 -19.59 -14.48 -2.84
CA HIS A 159 -18.83 -15.53 -3.53
C HIS A 159 -18.97 -15.49 -5.05
N ASP A 160 -20.12 -15.08 -5.56
CA ASP A 160 -20.35 -14.83 -6.99
C ASP A 160 -19.82 -13.43 -7.32
N ALA A 161 -18.53 -13.38 -7.66
CA ALA A 161 -17.82 -12.13 -7.91
C ALA A 161 -16.87 -12.32 -9.09
N PHE A 162 -16.98 -11.45 -10.09
CA PHE A 162 -16.29 -11.56 -11.37
C PHE A 162 -15.57 -10.25 -11.71
N VAL A 163 -14.38 -10.34 -12.28
CA VAL A 163 -13.60 -9.20 -12.80
C VAL A 163 -13.32 -9.39 -14.29
N PHE A 164 -13.13 -8.29 -15.01
CA PHE A 164 -12.72 -8.35 -16.40
C PHE A 164 -11.28 -8.88 -16.50
N ALA A 165 -11.10 -9.96 -17.26
CA ALA A 165 -9.84 -10.72 -17.28
C ALA A 165 -8.66 -9.85 -17.75
N ALA A 166 -8.87 -8.97 -18.74
CA ALA A 166 -7.82 -8.09 -19.27
C ALA A 166 -7.37 -6.98 -18.30
N HIS A 167 -8.06 -6.80 -17.17
CA HIS A 167 -7.62 -5.88 -16.12
C HIS A 167 -6.65 -6.51 -15.12
N CYS A 168 -6.35 -7.81 -15.27
CA CYS A 168 -5.52 -8.57 -14.36
C CYS A 168 -4.37 -9.24 -15.11
N ALA A 169 -3.23 -9.40 -14.44
CA ALA A 169 -2.09 -10.18 -14.92
C ALA A 169 -1.62 -11.17 -13.84
N PRO A 170 -0.88 -12.23 -14.19
CA PRO A 170 -0.24 -13.11 -13.20
C PRO A 170 0.67 -12.33 -12.23
N LEU A 171 0.86 -12.83 -11.01
CA LEU A 171 1.66 -12.13 -9.98
C LEU A 171 3.14 -11.99 -10.35
N GLU A 172 3.64 -12.88 -11.20
CA GLU A 172 5.02 -12.92 -11.69
C GLU A 172 5.31 -11.80 -12.71
N GLU A 173 4.26 -11.21 -13.30
CA GLU A 173 4.40 -10.09 -14.21
C GLU A 173 4.60 -8.78 -13.42
N THR A 174 5.76 -8.16 -13.60
CA THR A 174 6.12 -6.89 -12.97
C THR A 174 6.15 -5.75 -13.97
N ALA A 175 5.84 -4.54 -13.49
CA ALA A 175 6.04 -3.32 -14.27
C ALA A 175 7.53 -3.15 -14.63
N ALA A 176 7.80 -2.59 -15.80
CA ALA A 176 9.16 -2.38 -16.30
C ALA A 176 9.97 -1.41 -15.42
N ASP A 177 9.33 -0.36 -14.92
CA ASP A 177 9.94 0.59 -14.00
C ASP A 177 8.88 1.29 -13.12
N ILE A 178 9.34 1.90 -12.02
CA ILE A 178 8.47 2.57 -11.04
C ILE A 178 7.94 3.93 -11.55
N ALA A 179 8.69 4.62 -12.41
CA ALA A 179 8.32 5.94 -12.94
C ALA A 179 7.15 5.85 -13.93
N GLY A 180 7.12 4.82 -14.78
CA GLY A 180 6.03 4.52 -15.71
C GLY A 180 4.75 4.11 -14.99
N SER A 181 4.90 3.42 -13.85
CA SER A 181 3.77 3.17 -12.96
C SER A 181 3.23 4.47 -12.34
N ALA A 182 4.10 5.40 -11.96
CA ALA A 182 3.71 6.69 -11.40
C ALA A 182 3.04 7.61 -12.45
N GLU A 183 3.53 7.63 -13.68
CA GLU A 183 2.94 8.41 -14.79
C GLU A 183 1.46 8.08 -15.02
N ARG A 184 1.08 6.81 -14.86
CA ARG A 184 -0.30 6.35 -14.97
C ARG A 184 -1.22 6.88 -13.87
N LEU A 185 -0.64 7.36 -12.76
CA LEU A 185 -1.35 7.85 -11.57
C LEU A 185 -1.45 9.39 -11.54
N ILE A 186 -0.94 10.10 -12.56
CA ILE A 186 -1.08 11.56 -12.65
C ILE A 186 -2.56 11.96 -12.53
N GLY A 187 -2.84 12.91 -11.64
CA GLY A 187 -4.20 13.38 -11.34
C GLY A 187 -4.94 12.59 -10.25
N THR A 188 -4.39 11.47 -9.75
CA THR A 188 -4.95 10.81 -8.55
C THR A 188 -4.90 11.80 -7.37
N PRO A 189 -6.02 12.05 -6.66
CA PRO A 189 -6.05 12.99 -5.54
C PRO A 189 -5.06 12.64 -4.43
N TYR A 190 -4.52 13.67 -3.79
CA TYR A 190 -3.71 13.50 -2.59
C TYR A 190 -4.61 13.10 -1.41
N LEU A 191 -4.27 12.01 -0.74
CA LEU A 191 -4.93 11.54 0.48
C LEU A 191 -3.86 11.15 1.49
N TRP A 192 -3.81 11.84 2.63
CA TRP A 192 -2.93 11.46 3.74
C TRP A 192 -3.24 10.02 4.20
N GLY A 193 -2.23 9.16 4.26
CA GLY A 193 -2.41 7.73 4.57
C GLY A 193 -2.85 6.89 3.36
N GLY A 194 -3.17 7.52 2.23
CA GLY A 194 -3.67 6.87 1.02
C GLY A 194 -2.62 5.99 0.33
N ARG A 195 -3.06 4.80 -0.10
CA ARG A 195 -2.23 3.80 -0.77
C ARG A 195 -2.91 3.20 -2.01
N THR A 196 -4.03 3.75 -2.44
CA THR A 196 -4.83 3.19 -3.55
C THR A 196 -4.90 4.16 -4.72
N SER A 197 -5.28 3.67 -5.91
CA SER A 197 -5.49 4.55 -7.07
C SER A 197 -6.66 5.55 -6.91
N LEU A 198 -7.42 5.48 -5.80
CA LEU A 198 -8.41 6.49 -5.41
C LEU A 198 -7.78 7.70 -4.71
N GLY A 199 -6.70 7.49 -3.97
CA GLY A 199 -6.05 8.51 -3.16
C GLY A 199 -4.69 8.03 -2.69
N LEU A 200 -3.67 8.87 -2.90
CA LEU A 200 -2.28 8.55 -2.58
C LEU A 200 -1.66 9.67 -1.76
N ASP A 201 -0.83 9.31 -0.77
CA ASP A 201 0.21 10.22 -0.29
C ASP A 201 1.55 9.93 -0.97
N CYS A 202 2.57 10.71 -0.60
CA CYS A 202 3.87 10.67 -1.25
C CYS A 202 4.55 9.31 -1.17
N SER A 203 4.63 8.72 0.02
CA SER A 203 5.25 7.41 0.20
C SER A 203 4.35 6.25 -0.21
N GLY A 204 3.02 6.44 -0.22
CA GLY A 204 2.05 5.51 -0.78
C GLY A 204 2.16 5.37 -2.30
N LEU A 205 2.44 6.47 -3.02
CA LEU A 205 2.77 6.45 -4.45
C LEU A 205 4.03 5.60 -4.69
N VAL A 206 5.12 5.89 -3.98
CA VAL A 206 6.37 5.13 -4.10
C VAL A 206 6.15 3.65 -3.77
N GLN A 207 5.44 3.35 -2.68
CA GLN A 207 5.18 1.97 -2.25
C GLN A 207 4.37 1.18 -3.30
N LEU A 208 3.33 1.79 -3.88
CA LEU A 208 2.54 1.17 -4.93
C LEU A 208 3.39 0.90 -6.18
N CYS A 209 4.14 1.90 -6.66
CA CYS A 209 4.98 1.75 -7.85
C CYS A 209 6.08 0.71 -7.65
N CYS A 210 6.75 0.69 -6.50
CA CYS A 210 7.71 -0.33 -6.13
C CYS A 210 7.06 -1.73 -6.10
N SER A 211 5.89 -1.87 -5.47
CA SER A 211 5.20 -3.16 -5.42
C SER A 211 4.83 -3.69 -6.81
N LEU A 212 4.48 -2.81 -7.76
CA LEU A 212 4.20 -3.21 -9.14
C LEU A 212 5.47 -3.65 -9.88
N ALA A 213 6.62 -3.09 -9.54
CA ALA A 213 7.94 -3.50 -10.04
C ALA A 213 8.55 -4.69 -9.25
N GLY A 214 7.80 -5.32 -8.34
CA GLY A 214 8.28 -6.46 -7.54
C GLY A 214 9.18 -6.08 -6.35
N LEU A 215 9.29 -4.79 -6.02
CA LEU A 215 10.09 -4.29 -4.90
C LEU A 215 9.23 -4.07 -3.66
N SER A 216 9.60 -4.72 -2.55
CA SER A 216 8.94 -4.52 -1.25
C SER A 216 9.62 -3.39 -0.49
N VAL A 217 8.85 -2.39 -0.09
CA VAL A 217 9.37 -1.19 0.58
C VAL A 217 8.53 -0.81 1.81
N PRO A 218 9.11 -0.16 2.83
CA PRO A 218 8.35 0.36 3.96
C PRO A 218 7.27 1.36 3.54
N ARG A 219 6.30 1.61 4.41
CA ARG A 219 5.16 2.49 4.12
C ARG A 219 5.50 3.97 4.17
N ASP A 220 6.31 4.38 5.13
CA ASP A 220 6.53 5.79 5.44
C ASP A 220 7.83 6.32 4.83
N ALA A 221 7.82 7.58 4.43
CA ALA A 221 8.93 8.21 3.72
C ALA A 221 10.26 8.14 4.49
N ASP A 222 10.23 8.27 5.82
CA ASP A 222 11.42 8.18 6.67
C ASP A 222 12.02 6.76 6.70
N GLN A 223 11.17 5.74 6.79
CA GLN A 223 11.58 4.34 6.73
C GLN A 223 12.05 3.95 5.32
N GLN A 224 11.40 4.49 4.29
CA GLN A 224 11.81 4.34 2.89
C GLN A 224 13.19 4.97 2.66
N GLU A 225 13.42 6.20 3.13
CA GLU A 225 14.72 6.89 3.02
C GLU A 225 15.86 6.11 3.67
N ALA A 226 15.58 5.43 4.78
CA ALA A 226 16.57 4.61 5.50
C ALA A 226 16.85 3.27 4.82
N ALA A 227 15.86 2.67 4.14
CA ALA A 227 15.91 1.30 3.66
C ALA A 227 16.13 1.16 2.14
N LEU A 228 15.77 2.17 1.34
CA LEU A 228 15.73 2.03 -0.12
C LEU A 228 17.05 2.35 -0.79
N GLY A 229 17.51 1.36 -1.57
CA GLY A 229 18.45 1.57 -2.66
C GLY A 229 19.83 2.09 -2.26
N GLU A 230 20.60 2.45 -3.28
CA GLU A 230 21.91 3.08 -3.11
C GLU A 230 21.75 4.55 -2.74
N ALA A 231 22.52 5.04 -1.76
CA ALA A 231 22.61 6.46 -1.46
C ALA A 231 23.43 7.18 -2.55
N LEU A 232 22.86 8.21 -3.16
CA LEU A 232 23.56 9.04 -4.13
C LEU A 232 24.16 10.29 -3.45
N PRO A 233 25.21 10.90 -4.01
CA PRO A 233 25.65 12.23 -3.60
C PRO A 233 24.48 13.23 -3.66
N LEU A 234 24.44 14.21 -2.76
CA LEU A 234 23.43 15.28 -2.74
C LEU A 234 23.68 16.31 -3.86
N ASP A 235 23.71 15.83 -5.09
CA ASP A 235 23.84 16.59 -6.33
C ASP A 235 22.76 16.10 -7.32
N PRO A 236 21.78 16.95 -7.67
CA PRO A 236 20.68 16.56 -8.54
C PRO A 236 21.11 16.34 -10.01
N SER A 237 22.30 16.78 -10.42
CA SER A 237 22.75 16.69 -11.82
C SER A 237 22.92 15.25 -12.33
N GLY A 238 23.09 14.28 -11.43
CA GLY A 238 23.24 12.86 -11.73
C GLY A 238 21.96 12.03 -11.65
N LEU A 239 20.81 12.67 -11.41
CA LEU A 239 19.53 11.99 -11.26
C LEU A 239 19.01 11.43 -12.59
N ARG A 240 18.37 10.27 -12.51
CA ARG A 240 17.84 9.51 -13.64
C ARG A 240 16.42 9.05 -13.35
N ARG A 241 15.72 8.62 -14.39
CA ARG A 241 14.39 8.00 -14.28
C ARG A 241 14.40 6.89 -13.22
N GLY A 242 13.44 6.96 -12.29
CA GLY A 242 13.29 6.03 -11.17
C GLY A 242 14.07 6.38 -9.91
N ASP A 243 15.01 7.34 -9.95
CA ASP A 243 15.66 7.82 -8.73
C ASP A 243 14.63 8.50 -7.81
N LEU A 244 14.86 8.43 -6.51
CA LEU A 244 14.00 9.00 -5.48
C LEU A 244 14.64 10.23 -4.86
N VAL A 245 13.84 11.29 -4.69
CA VAL A 245 14.23 12.51 -3.99
C VAL A 245 13.47 12.57 -2.67
N PHE A 246 14.20 12.62 -1.56
CA PHE A 246 13.63 12.68 -0.23
C PHE A 246 13.80 14.06 0.40
N TRP A 247 12.78 14.46 1.14
CA TRP A 247 12.80 15.55 2.09
C TRP A 247 12.33 15.00 3.44
N ARG A 248 12.42 15.81 4.49
CA ARG A 248 11.87 15.46 5.79
C ARG A 248 10.35 15.19 5.69
N GLY A 249 9.98 13.91 5.68
CA GLY A 249 8.58 13.46 5.61
C GLY A 249 7.93 13.54 4.23
N HIS A 250 8.72 13.66 3.16
CA HIS A 250 8.19 13.70 1.78
C HIS A 250 9.13 13.00 0.80
N VAL A 251 8.58 12.44 -0.28
CA VAL A 251 9.33 11.72 -1.31
C VAL A 251 8.70 11.92 -2.68
N GLY A 252 9.52 11.94 -3.73
CA GLY A 252 9.09 11.88 -5.12
C GLY A 252 9.99 11.00 -5.98
N ILE A 253 9.51 10.67 -7.18
CA ILE A 253 10.17 9.80 -8.15
C ILE A 253 10.60 10.66 -9.34
N MET A 254 11.83 10.52 -9.81
CA MET A 254 12.29 11.19 -11.01
C MET A 254 11.73 10.50 -12.26
N LEU A 255 11.13 11.26 -13.17
CA LEU A 255 10.67 10.77 -14.48
C LEU A 255 11.79 10.82 -15.53
N ASP A 256 12.67 11.80 -15.39
CA ASP A 256 13.82 12.11 -16.23
C ASP A 256 14.81 12.99 -15.41
N PRO A 257 15.95 13.47 -15.95
CA PRO A 257 16.91 14.27 -15.18
C PRO A 257 16.40 15.59 -14.60
N ALA A 258 15.26 16.12 -15.06
CA ALA A 258 14.75 17.43 -14.68
C ALA A 258 13.33 17.40 -14.11
N THR A 259 12.57 16.32 -14.31
CA THR A 259 11.16 16.23 -13.93
C THR A 259 10.95 15.24 -12.78
N ILE A 260 10.28 15.69 -11.73
CA ILE A 260 9.84 14.85 -10.61
C ILE A 260 8.33 14.61 -10.67
N ILE A 261 7.88 13.42 -10.28
CA ILE A 261 6.48 13.08 -10.00
C ILE A 261 6.31 12.74 -8.52
N HIS A 262 5.25 13.28 -7.91
CA HIS A 262 4.95 13.05 -6.50
C HIS A 262 3.47 13.34 -6.18
N ALA A 263 2.90 12.60 -5.25
CA ALA A 263 1.63 12.96 -4.62
C ALA A 263 1.91 14.04 -3.57
N ASN A 264 1.35 15.24 -3.75
CA ASN A 264 1.72 16.38 -2.90
C ASN A 264 0.53 17.28 -2.55
N GLY A 265 0.61 17.92 -1.39
CA GLY A 265 -0.42 18.85 -0.90
C GLY A 265 -0.46 20.21 -1.62
N HIS A 266 0.52 20.54 -2.46
CA HIS A 266 0.50 21.78 -3.24
C HIS A 266 -0.49 21.69 -4.41
N HIS A 267 -0.46 20.56 -5.13
CA HIS A 267 -1.40 20.26 -6.21
C HIS A 267 -2.66 19.52 -5.73
N MET A 268 -2.65 19.01 -4.50
CA MET A 268 -3.66 18.09 -3.96
C MET A 268 -3.88 16.86 -4.86
N ALA A 269 -2.82 16.42 -5.54
CA ALA A 269 -2.82 15.30 -6.48
C ALA A 269 -1.41 14.74 -6.70
N VAL A 270 -1.32 13.59 -7.36
CA VAL A 270 -0.12 13.16 -8.07
C VAL A 270 0.12 14.10 -9.25
N ALA A 271 1.24 14.80 -9.25
CA ALA A 271 1.60 15.75 -10.31
C ALA A 271 3.07 15.60 -10.70
N ALA A 272 3.36 15.87 -11.96
CA ALA A 272 4.72 15.98 -12.49
C ALA A 272 5.09 17.46 -12.65
N GLU A 273 6.30 17.83 -12.27
CA GLU A 273 6.79 19.21 -12.36
C GLU A 273 8.33 19.27 -12.43
N PRO A 274 8.93 20.41 -12.82
CA PRO A 274 10.38 20.58 -12.77
C PRO A 274 10.93 20.44 -11.34
N LEU A 275 11.99 19.65 -11.18
CA LEU A 275 12.64 19.38 -9.90
C LEU A 275 13.12 20.67 -9.22
N ASP A 276 13.75 21.59 -9.96
CA ASP A 276 14.26 22.84 -9.39
C ASP A 276 13.13 23.72 -8.82
N THR A 277 11.99 23.76 -9.51
CA THR A 277 10.78 24.45 -9.04
C THR A 277 10.25 23.80 -7.76
N ALA A 278 10.16 22.47 -7.75
CA ALA A 278 9.70 21.73 -6.57
C ALA A 278 10.65 21.92 -5.37
N MET A 279 11.96 21.79 -5.58
CA MET A 279 12.99 21.98 -4.54
C MET A 279 12.94 23.38 -3.94
N THR A 280 12.84 24.41 -4.78
CA THR A 280 12.74 25.80 -4.33
C THR A 280 11.49 26.00 -3.48
N ARG A 281 10.32 25.62 -4.01
CA ARG A 281 9.04 25.77 -3.30
C ARG A 281 9.01 24.97 -1.98
N ILE A 282 9.40 23.70 -2.00
CA ILE A 282 9.35 22.82 -0.81
C ILE A 282 10.26 23.36 0.29
N ARG A 283 11.45 23.84 -0.07
CA ARG A 283 12.39 24.45 0.88
C ARG A 283 11.80 25.66 1.59
N GLU A 284 11.04 26.48 0.87
CA GLU A 284 10.52 27.74 1.38
C GLU A 284 9.19 27.60 2.13
N THR A 285 8.40 26.57 1.83
CA THR A 285 7.00 26.49 2.28
C THR A 285 6.65 25.30 3.15
N SER A 286 7.48 24.24 3.19
CA SER A 286 7.08 22.98 3.84
C SER A 286 8.25 22.17 4.43
N TYR A 287 8.75 21.17 3.70
CA TYR A 287 9.60 20.11 4.22
C TYR A 287 11.10 20.46 4.31
N GLY A 288 11.48 21.68 3.90
CA GLY A 288 12.86 22.14 3.95
C GLY A 288 13.71 21.64 2.78
N ALA A 289 15.02 21.52 2.99
CA ALA A 289 15.95 21.06 1.95
C ALA A 289 15.83 19.54 1.72
N VAL A 290 16.29 19.09 0.53
CA VAL A 290 16.44 17.66 0.22
C VAL A 290 17.34 17.01 1.26
N THR A 291 16.91 15.88 1.81
CA THR A 291 17.63 15.12 2.84
C THR A 291 18.44 13.97 2.26
N SER A 292 17.93 13.32 1.21
CA SER A 292 18.59 12.20 0.55
C SER A 292 18.19 12.07 -0.91
N LEU A 293 19.11 11.56 -1.72
CA LEU A 293 18.86 11.06 -3.07
C LEU A 293 19.12 9.55 -3.08
N ARG A 294 18.19 8.74 -3.60
CA ARG A 294 18.31 7.27 -3.61
C ARG A 294 18.08 6.70 -5.00
N ARG A 295 18.79 5.63 -5.33
CA ARG A 295 18.53 4.84 -6.54
C ARG A 295 17.96 3.46 -6.15
N PRO A 296 16.67 3.19 -6.42
CA PRO A 296 16.11 1.85 -6.28
C PRO A 296 16.90 0.86 -7.13
N GLY A 297 17.20 -0.31 -6.56
CA GLY A 297 17.93 -1.38 -7.24
C GLY A 297 17.10 -2.15 -8.25
#